data_AF-A0AA39DSI2-F1
#
_entry.id   AF-A0AA39DSI2-F1
#
_cell.length_a   1.000
_cell.length_b   1.000
_cell.length_c   1.000
_cell.angle_alpha   90.00
_cell.angle_beta   90.00
_cell.angle_gamma   90.00
#
_symmetry.space_group_name_H-M   'P 1'
#
loop_
_entity.id
_entity.type
_entity.pdbx_description
1 polymer ?
#
loop_
_entity_poly.entity_id
_entity_poly.type
_entity_poly.pdbx_seq_one_letter_code
_entity_poly.pdbx_strand_id
1 'polypeptide(L)'
;MGGFEVVVPDKATMEHTVIPVIESLNRKDREGARNLLRIPLQVLLVRAVNTVILASDDMRDLLPREDPLLKKCIDPMDALARSTINWTRSVEKGS
;
A
#
# COMPACT_ATOMS: atom_id res chain seq x y z
N MET A 1 6.51 18.04 -16.57
CA MET A 1 7.57 17.65 -15.62
C MET A 1 6.94 17.37 -14.28
N GLY A 2 6.65 16.10 -14.00
CA GLY A 2 6.31 15.63 -12.66
C GLY A 2 7.02 14.30 -12.51
N GLY A 3 8.25 14.34 -12.02
CA GLY A 3 8.98 13.11 -11.69
C GLY A 3 8.52 12.62 -10.33
N PHE A 4 8.51 11.30 -10.14
CA PHE A 4 8.34 10.71 -8.82
C PHE A 4 9.70 10.27 -8.30
N GLU A 5 10.00 10.59 -7.05
CA GLU A 5 11.10 9.97 -6.33
C GLU A 5 10.57 8.74 -5.61
N VAL A 6 11.16 7.58 -5.89
CA VAL A 6 10.76 6.32 -5.28
C VAL A 6 11.68 6.02 -4.11
N VAL A 7 11.07 5.95 -2.92
CA VAL A 7 11.76 5.58 -1.69
C VAL A 7 11.37 4.16 -1.32
N VAL A 8 12.38 3.31 -1.13
CA VAL A 8 12.19 1.95 -0.61
C VAL A 8 12.61 1.88 0.86
N PRO A 9 12.07 0.92 1.63
CA PRO A 9 12.57 0.63 2.97
C PRO A 9 14.07 0.29 2.92
N ASP A 10 14.81 0.72 3.94
CA ASP A 10 16.22 0.30 4.07
C ASP A 10 16.32 -1.17 4.45
N LYS A 11 17.54 -1.72 4.42
CA LYS A 11 17.80 -3.13 4.70
C LYS A 11 17.27 -3.57 6.07
N ALA A 12 17.49 -2.76 7.11
CA ALA A 12 17.05 -3.09 8.46
C ALA A 12 15.51 -3.11 8.55
N THR A 13 14.84 -2.15 7.91
CA THR A 13 13.38 -2.10 7.82
C THR A 13 12.84 -3.30 7.04
N MET A 14 13.49 -3.70 5.95
CA MET A 14 13.13 -4.91 5.21
C MET A 14 13.24 -6.16 6.08
N GLU A 15 14.39 -6.38 6.71
CA GLU A 15 14.71 -7.60 7.49
C GLU A 15 13.89 -7.73 8.77
N HIS A 16 13.68 -6.63 9.48
CA HIS A 16 13.06 -6.67 10.81
C HIS A 16 11.58 -6.29 10.83
N THR A 17 11.03 -5.80 9.72
CA THR A 17 9.61 -5.38 9.69
C THR A 17 8.87 -5.92 8.48
N VAL A 18 9.35 -5.72 7.24
CA VAL A 18 8.62 -6.15 6.03
C VAL A 18 8.60 -7.66 5.86
N ILE A 19 9.76 -8.32 6.01
CA ILE A 19 9.85 -9.79 5.93
C ILE A 19 8.96 -10.45 7.01
N PRO A 20 9.00 -10.02 8.29
CA PRO A 20 8.07 -10.51 9.29
C PRO A 20 6.58 -10.35 8.96
N VAL A 21 6.17 -9.25 8.31
CA VAL A 21 4.78 -9.11 7.82
C VAL A 21 4.44 -10.22 6.83
N ILE A 22 5.32 -10.46 5.86
CA ILE A 22 5.14 -11.51 4.84
C ILE A 22 5.10 -12.90 5.50
N GLU A 23 5.97 -13.15 6.48
CA GLU A 23 5.97 -14.41 7.23
C GLU A 23 4.68 -14.62 8.04
N SER A 24 4.17 -13.58 8.71
CA SER A 24 2.87 -13.65 9.40
C SER A 24 1.73 -13.94 8.42
N LEU A 25 1.76 -13.34 7.22
CA LEU A 25 0.78 -13.62 6.16
C LEU A 25 0.85 -15.07 5.68
N ASN A 26 2.06 -15.59 5.46
CA ASN A 26 2.27 -16.99 5.08
C ASN A 26 1.76 -17.97 6.15
N ARG A 27 1.85 -17.59 7.43
CA ARG A 27 1.30 -18.35 8.57
C ARG A 27 -0.21 -18.13 8.78
N LYS A 28 -0.86 -17.33 7.92
CA LYS A 28 -2.28 -16.91 8.01
C LYS A 28 -2.60 -16.11 9.28
N ASP A 29 -1.59 -15.56 9.93
CA ASP A 29 -1.74 -14.67 11.08
C ASP A 29 -1.98 -13.23 10.60
N ARG A 30 -3.21 -12.94 10.18
CA ARG A 30 -3.60 -11.61 9.67
C ARG A 30 -3.48 -10.52 10.75
N GLU A 31 -3.72 -10.85 12.02
CA GLU A 31 -3.64 -9.88 13.11
C GLU A 31 -2.19 -9.49 13.40
N GLY A 32 -1.29 -10.48 13.47
CA GLY A 32 0.15 -10.24 13.58
C GLY A 32 0.69 -9.47 12.38
N ALA A 33 0.32 -9.88 11.16
CA ALA A 33 0.73 -9.18 9.94
C ALA A 33 0.26 -7.72 9.93
N ARG A 34 -0.99 -7.45 10.33
CA ARG A 34 -1.54 -6.10 10.43
C ARG A 34 -0.79 -5.25 11.45
N ASN A 35 -0.49 -5.80 12.63
CA ASN A 35 0.23 -5.07 13.67
C ASN A 35 1.66 -4.73 13.23
N LEU A 36 2.33 -5.67 12.58
CA LEU A 36 3.67 -5.49 12.05
C LEU A 36 3.71 -4.50 10.87
N LEU A 37 2.70 -4.51 9.97
CA LEU A 37 2.65 -3.66 8.78
C LEU A 37 2.65 -2.17 9.11
N ARG A 38 2.14 -1.79 10.29
CA ARG A 38 2.12 -0.38 10.72
C ARG A 38 3.53 0.21 10.87
N ILE A 39 4.52 -0.62 11.22
CA ILE A 39 5.89 -0.19 11.48
C ILE A 39 6.59 0.31 10.20
N PRO A 40 6.71 -0.49 9.10
CA PRO A 40 7.36 -0.01 7.88
C PRO A 40 6.62 1.17 7.24
N LEU A 41 5.28 1.21 7.34
CA LEU A 41 4.50 2.37 6.87
C LEU A 41 4.90 3.65 7.60
N GLN A 42 4.99 3.60 8.93
CA GLN A 42 5.41 4.75 9.72
C GLN A 42 6.86 5.16 9.41
N VAL A 43 7.78 4.21 9.24
CA VAL A 43 9.16 4.49 8.84
C VAL A 43 9.20 5.27 7.52
N LEU A 44 8.44 4.85 6.51
CA LEU A 44 8.37 5.57 5.23
C LEU A 44 7.72 6.95 5.37
N LEU A 45 6.67 7.09 6.17
CA LEU A 45 5.99 8.37 6.40
C LEU A 45 6.86 9.39 7.13
N VAL A 46 7.68 8.96 8.11
CA VAL A 46 8.66 9.82 8.79
C VAL A 46 9.75 10.31 7.83
N ARG A 47 10.04 9.55 6.76
CA ARG A 47 10.96 9.95 5.68
C ARG A 47 10.32 10.88 4.64
N ALA A 48 9.22 11.57 5.00
CA ALA A 48 8.49 12.51 4.16
C ALA A 48 7.92 11.92 2.85
N VAL A 49 7.67 10.60 2.82
CA VAL A 49 6.95 9.97 1.71
C VAL A 49 5.48 10.41 1.73
N ASN A 50 5.01 11.00 0.64
CA ASN A 50 3.63 11.48 0.52
C ASN A 50 2.61 10.35 0.37
N THR A 51 3.03 9.24 -0.24
CA THR A 51 2.17 8.10 -0.59
C THR A 51 2.98 6.81 -0.62
N VAL A 52 2.46 5.77 0.00
CA VAL A 52 3.05 4.43 0.00
C VAL A 52 2.29 3.55 -0.98
N ILE A 53 3.00 2.81 -1.82
CA ILE A 53 2.40 1.86 -2.76
C ILE A 53 2.39 0.48 -2.11
N LEU A 54 1.20 -0.09 -1.91
CA LEU A 54 1.03 -1.47 -1.47
C LEU A 54 1.10 -2.38 -2.71
N ALA A 55 2.33 -2.74 -3.11
CA ALA A 55 2.57 -3.47 -4.34
C ALA A 55 2.28 -4.99 -4.26
N SER A 56 1.87 -5.49 -3.09
CA SER A 56 1.54 -6.90 -2.86
C SER A 56 0.07 -7.02 -2.49
N ASP A 57 -0.64 -7.88 -3.22
CA ASP A 57 -2.05 -8.19 -2.95
C ASP A 57 -2.25 -8.83 -1.57
N ASP A 58 -1.25 -9.52 -1.03
CA ASP A 58 -1.33 -10.12 0.31
C ASP A 58 -1.42 -9.07 1.42
N MET A 59 -0.88 -7.87 1.17
CA MET A 59 -0.94 -6.74 2.10
C MET A 59 -2.25 -5.96 2.00
N ARG A 60 -3.06 -6.26 0.98
CA ARG A 60 -4.38 -5.68 0.81
C ARG A 60 -5.31 -6.11 1.95
N ASP A 61 -6.15 -5.18 2.38
CA ASP A 61 -7.15 -5.41 3.43
C ASP A 61 -6.58 -5.86 4.80
N LEU A 62 -5.30 -5.59 5.07
CA LEU A 62 -4.72 -5.77 6.42
C LEU A 62 -5.07 -4.62 7.34
N LEU A 63 -5.04 -3.39 6.83
CA LEU A 63 -5.48 -2.23 7.59
C LEU A 63 -7.01 -2.11 7.52
N PRO A 64 -7.68 -1.78 8.64
CA PRO A 64 -9.10 -1.43 8.63
C PRO A 64 -9.37 -0.27 7.68
N ARG A 65 -10.60 -0.22 7.20
CA ARG A 65 -11.06 0.84 6.30
C ARG A 65 -10.95 2.23 6.93
N GLU A 66 -11.08 2.32 8.24
CA GLU A 66 -11.03 3.56 9.03
C GLU A 66 -9.61 3.92 9.47
N ASP A 67 -8.60 3.10 9.15
CA ASP A 67 -7.21 3.34 9.55
C ASP A 67 -6.65 4.59 8.83
N PRO A 68 -6.15 5.60 9.56
CA PRO A 68 -5.56 6.79 8.95
C PRO A 68 -4.38 6.49 8.02
N LEU A 69 -3.62 5.41 8.26
CA LEU A 69 -2.49 5.02 7.42
C LEU A 69 -2.96 4.58 6.03
N LEU A 70 -4.17 4.03 5.92
CA LEU A 70 -4.73 3.58 4.64
C LEU A 70 -4.93 4.77 3.68
N LYS A 71 -5.23 5.98 4.19
CA LYS A 71 -5.36 7.20 3.38
C LYS A 71 -4.04 7.65 2.73
N LYS A 72 -2.91 7.13 3.22
CA LYS A 72 -1.58 7.38 2.66
C LYS A 72 -1.11 6.24 1.76
N CYS A 73 -1.91 5.19 1.62
CA CYS A 73 -1.59 4.02 0.82
C CYS A 73 -2.34 4.05 -0.52
N ILE A 74 -1.70 3.55 -1.57
CA ILE A 74 -2.33 3.24 -2.86
C ILE A 74 -2.20 1.75 -3.11
N ASP A 75 -3.32 1.10 -3.39
CA ASP A 75 -3.37 -0.20 -4.05
C ASP A 75 -3.39 0.04 -5.58
N PRO A 76 -2.35 -0.39 -6.31
CA PRO A 76 -2.26 -0.24 -7.76
C PRO A 76 -3.43 -0.88 -8.51
N MET A 77 -3.91 -2.04 -8.07
CA MET A 77 -4.98 -2.77 -8.73
C MET A 77 -6.33 -2.05 -8.57
N ASP A 78 -6.57 -1.50 -7.38
CA ASP A 78 -7.75 -0.68 -7.10
C ASP A 78 -7.71 0.66 -7.87
N ALA A 79 -6.55 1.30 -7.96
CA ALA A 79 -6.34 2.50 -8.78
C ALA A 79 -6.57 2.23 -10.28
N LEU A 80 -6.07 1.08 -10.78
CA LEU A 80 -6.27 0.64 -12.16
C LEU A 80 -7.75 0.40 -12.45
N ALA A 81 -8.46 -0.35 -11.60
CA ALA A 81 -9.88 -0.64 -11.77
C ALA A 81 -10.73 0.64 -11.84
N ARG A 82 -10.49 1.59 -10.93
CA ARG A 82 -11.17 2.90 -10.95
C ARG A 82 -10.89 3.68 -12.23
N SER A 83 -9.65 3.67 -12.69
CA SER A 83 -9.25 4.37 -13.92
C SER A 83 -9.97 3.79 -15.14
N THR A 84 -10.06 2.46 -15.23
CA THR A 84 -10.82 1.77 -16.29
C THR A 84 -12.30 2.13 -16.26
N ILE A 85 -12.95 2.12 -15.08
CA ILE A 85 -14.37 2.51 -14.95
C ILE A 85 -14.59 3.96 -15.39
N ASN A 86 -13.70 4.87 -14.99
CA ASN A 86 -13.78 6.28 -15.36
C ASN A 86 -13.62 6.48 -16.88
N TRP A 87 -12.69 5.75 -17.50
CA TRP A 87 -12.48 5.78 -18.94
C TRP A 87 -13.71 5.29 -19.71
N THR A 88 -14.30 4.16 -19.31
CA THR A 88 -15.53 3.64 -19.95
C THR A 88 -16.66 4.67 -19.86
N ARG A 89 -16.87 5.29 -18.69
CA ARG A 89 -17.90 6.32 -18.49
C ARG A 89 -17.66 7.60 -19.29
N SER A 90 -16.40 7.97 -19.55
CA SER A 90 -16.11 9.16 -20.36
C SER A 90 -16.41 8.92 -21.84
N VAL A 91 -16.20 7.69 -22.32
CA VAL A 91 -16.58 7.28 -23.68
C VAL A 91 -18.10 7.28 -23.85
N GLU A 92 -18.85 6.75 -22.87
CA GLU A 92 -20.32 6.72 -22.89
C GLU A 92 -20.96 8.12 -22.89
N LYS A 93 -20.36 9.10 -22.19
CA LYS A 93 -20.86 10.48 -22.12
C LYS A 93 -20.49 11.34 -23.34
N GLY A 94 -19.62 10.84 -24.22
CA GLY A 94 -19.14 11.53 -25.41
C GLY A 94 -19.84 11.14 -26.71
N SER A 95 -20.83 10.23 -26.65
CA SER A 95 -21.78 9.89 -27.73
C SER A 95 -23.13 10.54 -27.46
#